data_AF-A0A2I1G082-F1
#
_entry.id   AF-A0A2I1G082-F1
#
_cell.length_a   1.000
_cell.length_b   1.000
_cell.length_c   1.000
_cell.angle_alpha   90.00
_cell.angle_beta   90.00
_cell.angle_gamma   90.00
#
_symmetry.space_group_name_H-M   'P 1'
#
loop_
_entity.id
_entity.type
_entity.pdbx_description
1 polymer ?
#
loop_
_entity_poly.entity_id
_entity_poly.type
_entity_poly.pdbx_seq_one_letter_code
_entity_poly.pdbx_strand_id
1 'polypeptide(L)'
;MSTSKLVRNKILVLGRRGVGKLSIIKQLLSITNQSIDSFNIEDKNHSGIKIPWNINTKYYNAKVDFWIDETLHKDHVNKEVIQGYENEENGIGKVVDAILFIFKKDEPTTFDDIKVFLPFIQQYDPAITLAIGTGKNVHNINDDSYEDWCLENGFEYVDMDTKKENIDERIGIERILEALQSNMWEGLTRVSQTASKSSNIDDDDCHNGLIEALSQAKLKVDEEQESLSPQLHDHNSAPFDDNDAEFFGDALPSQREIESMYNQIFCDFDDEDGLDKVIVRLNNLREKSKSLSDEERRKLAASVACSFGMHMRD
;
A
#
# COMPACT_ATOMS: atom_id res chain seq x y z
N MET A 1 13.80 30.69 -15.38
CA MET A 1 13.78 30.04 -14.05
C MET A 1 12.99 28.76 -14.22
N SER A 2 13.60 27.60 -13.98
CA SER A 2 12.90 26.31 -14.08
C SER A 2 11.87 26.25 -12.95
N THR A 3 10.59 26.41 -13.27
CA THR A 3 9.51 26.14 -12.34
C THR A 3 9.51 24.64 -12.10
N SER A 4 10.12 24.20 -11.00
CA SER A 4 10.03 22.80 -10.57
C SER A 4 8.56 22.43 -10.47
N LYS A 5 8.13 21.45 -11.27
CA LYS A 5 6.77 20.90 -11.20
C LYS A 5 6.47 20.54 -9.74
N LEU A 6 5.35 21.03 -9.21
CA LEU A 6 4.85 20.61 -7.90
C LEU A 6 4.46 19.13 -8.01
N VAL A 7 5.02 18.30 -7.14
CA VAL A 7 4.78 16.85 -7.11
C VAL A 7 3.99 16.52 -5.86
N ARG A 8 2.92 15.74 -6.03
CA ARG A 8 2.04 15.26 -4.96
C ARG A 8 2.65 14.06 -4.24
N ASN A 9 3.67 14.35 -3.44
CA ASN A 9 4.47 13.35 -2.72
C ASN A 9 4.81 13.76 -1.27
N LYS A 10 3.97 14.58 -0.63
CA LYS A 10 4.17 15.03 0.76
C LYS A 10 3.23 14.29 1.70
N ILE A 11 3.76 13.96 2.88
CA ILE A 11 3.02 13.39 4.00
C ILE A 11 2.90 14.48 5.06
N LEU A 12 1.70 15.04 5.25
CA LEU A 12 1.46 16.05 6.29
C LEU A 12 1.22 15.35 7.63
N VAL A 13 2.03 15.65 8.64
CA VAL A 13 1.95 15.06 9.98
C VAL A 13 1.46 16.11 10.97
N LEU A 14 0.25 15.90 11.48
CA LEU A 14 -0.46 16.84 12.35
C LEU A 14 -0.59 16.28 13.77
N GLY A 15 -0.75 17.19 14.73
CA GLY A 15 -1.07 16.87 16.13
C GLY A 15 -0.39 17.83 17.10
N ARG A 16 -0.84 17.85 18.36
CA ARG A 16 -0.26 18.76 19.37
C ARG A 16 1.21 18.47 19.63
N ARG A 17 1.87 19.39 20.33
CA ARG A 17 3.20 19.13 20.86
C ARG A 17 3.16 17.97 21.87
N GLY A 18 4.11 17.04 21.76
CA GLY A 18 4.24 15.91 22.70
C GLY A 18 3.35 14.70 22.43
N VAL A 19 2.53 14.68 21.37
CA VAL A 19 1.70 13.50 20.98
C VAL A 19 2.50 12.36 20.33
N GLY A 20 3.82 12.51 20.16
CA GLY A 20 4.67 11.44 19.61
C GLY A 20 4.93 11.47 18.10
N LYS A 21 4.61 12.58 17.40
CA LYS A 21 4.88 12.75 15.94
C LYS A 21 6.25 12.26 15.50
N LEU A 22 7.31 12.78 16.12
CA LEU A 22 8.69 12.40 15.82
C LEU A 22 9.03 10.97 16.24
N SER A 23 8.39 10.43 17.28
CA SER A 23 8.59 9.04 17.69
C SER A 23 8.12 8.08 16.60
N ILE A 24 6.91 8.31 16.06
CA ILE A 24 6.35 7.51 14.97
C ILE A 24 7.22 7.61 13.71
N ILE A 25 7.62 8.82 13.30
CA ILE A 25 8.48 9.00 12.12
C ILE A 25 9.83 8.28 12.32
N LYS A 26 10.45 8.41 13.50
CA LYS A 26 11.70 7.70 13.82
C LYS A 26 11.53 6.18 13.74
N GLN A 27 10.40 5.64 14.21
CA GLN A 27 10.10 4.22 14.11
C GLN A 27 9.94 3.78 12.63
N LEU A 28 9.17 4.51 11.82
CA LEU A 28 9.02 4.23 10.38
C LEU A 28 10.37 4.22 9.64
N LEU A 29 11.21 5.22 9.91
CA LEU A 29 12.54 5.30 9.31
C LEU A 29 13.45 4.16 9.79
N SER A 30 13.43 3.86 11.09
CA SER A 30 14.19 2.74 11.65
C SER A 30 13.79 1.40 11.03
N ILE A 31 12.50 1.14 10.82
CA ILE A 31 12.01 -0.10 10.18
C ILE A 31 12.46 -0.18 8.72
N THR A 32 12.64 0.97 8.06
CA THR A 32 13.09 1.06 6.66
C THR A 32 14.60 1.26 6.50
N ASN A 33 15.39 0.99 7.56
CA ASN A 33 16.85 1.16 7.60
C ASN A 33 17.32 2.56 7.16
N GLN A 34 16.50 3.57 7.43
CA GLN A 34 16.84 4.97 7.21
C GLN A 34 16.98 5.66 8.56
N SER A 35 17.95 6.55 8.67
CA SER A 35 18.16 7.36 9.86
C SER A 35 17.94 8.82 9.54
N ILE A 36 17.48 9.54 10.56
CA ILE A 36 17.57 10.98 10.59
C ILE A 36 18.96 11.29 11.15
N ASP A 37 19.86 11.84 10.33
CA ASP A 37 21.06 12.48 10.86
C ASP A 37 20.60 13.53 11.86
N SER A 38 21.02 13.36 13.11
CA SER A 38 20.54 14.07 14.30
C SER A 38 20.25 15.55 14.03
N PHE A 39 19.02 15.85 13.61
CA PHE A 39 18.48 17.18 13.79
C PHE A 39 18.61 17.42 15.29
N ASN A 40 19.28 18.50 15.68
CA ASN A 40 19.20 19.03 17.05
C ASN A 40 17.77 19.52 17.29
N ILE A 41 16.81 18.60 17.27
CA ILE A 41 15.45 18.78 17.75
C ILE A 41 15.54 18.66 19.26
N GLU A 42 16.29 19.58 19.87
CA GLU A 42 16.04 19.99 21.24
C GLU A 42 14.54 20.31 21.34
N ASP A 43 13.92 20.09 22.50
CA ASP A 43 12.50 20.35 22.83
C ASP A 43 12.01 21.77 22.44
N LYS A 44 11.88 22.02 21.15
CA LYS A 44 11.47 23.25 20.49
C LYS A 44 10.32 22.89 19.55
N ASN A 45 9.60 23.91 19.10
CA ASN A 45 8.48 23.76 18.17
C ASN A 45 8.87 22.87 16.96
N HIS A 46 8.12 21.80 16.71
CA HIS A 46 8.38 20.87 15.60
C HIS A 46 7.69 21.29 14.28
N SER A 47 6.89 22.35 14.30
CA SER A 47 6.23 22.90 13.12
C SER A 47 7.25 23.36 12.08
N GLY A 48 6.99 23.01 10.82
CA GLY A 48 7.83 23.36 9.67
C GLY A 48 9.02 22.42 9.45
N ILE A 49 9.24 21.42 10.32
CA ILE A 49 10.27 20.39 10.10
C ILE A 49 9.87 19.54 8.88
N LYS A 50 10.84 19.33 7.98
CA LYS A 50 10.70 18.49 6.79
C LYS A 50 11.71 17.34 6.87
N ILE A 51 11.23 16.11 6.75
CA ILE A 51 12.07 14.91 6.87
C ILE A 51 11.91 14.10 5.58
N PRO A 52 12.95 13.99 4.74
CA PRO A 52 12.89 13.19 3.54
C PRO A 52 12.84 11.70 3.91
N TRP A 53 12.10 10.92 3.11
CA TRP A 53 12.02 9.47 3.23
C TRP A 53 12.01 8.85 1.83
N ASN A 54 12.85 7.83 1.62
CA ASN A 54 12.85 7.05 0.40
C ASN A 54 12.06 5.77 0.65
N ILE A 55 10.87 5.67 0.07
CA ILE A 55 10.10 4.42 0.10
C ILE A 55 10.72 3.48 -0.93
N ASN A 56 11.26 2.37 -0.47
CA ASN A 56 11.82 1.32 -1.33
C ASN A 56 11.01 0.04 -1.10
N THR A 57 10.21 -0.34 -2.08
CA THR A 57 9.46 -1.60 -2.08
C THR A 57 10.02 -2.56 -3.13
N LYS A 58 9.51 -3.80 -3.18
CA LYS A 58 9.85 -4.75 -4.24
C LYS A 58 9.39 -4.29 -5.63
N TYR A 59 8.46 -3.35 -5.70
CA TYR A 59 7.78 -2.96 -6.93
C TYR A 59 8.16 -1.56 -7.40
N TYR A 60 8.49 -0.65 -6.47
CA TYR A 60 8.82 0.74 -6.81
C TYR A 60 9.72 1.40 -5.76
N ASN A 61 10.35 2.49 -6.17
CA ASN A 61 10.99 3.47 -5.29
C ASN A 61 10.26 4.81 -5.40
N ALA A 62 10.04 5.51 -4.29
CA ALA A 62 9.48 6.85 -4.28
C ALA A 62 10.22 7.74 -3.28
N LYS A 63 10.44 9.00 -3.67
CA LYS A 63 10.95 10.03 -2.74
C LYS A 63 9.76 10.80 -2.21
N VAL A 64 9.58 10.79 -0.90
CA VAL A 64 8.52 11.51 -0.20
C VAL A 64 9.12 12.35 0.92
N ASP A 65 8.38 13.36 1.38
CA ASP A 65 8.81 14.16 2.55
C ASP A 65 7.69 14.18 3.60
N PHE A 66 8.04 13.87 4.84
CA PHE A 66 7.18 14.20 5.99
C PHE A 66 7.26 15.70 6.25
N TRP A 67 6.12 16.38 6.29
CA TRP A 67 5.97 17.77 6.67
C TRP A 67 5.26 17.80 8.02
N ILE A 68 5.95 18.24 9.07
CA ILE A 68 5.41 18.24 10.42
C ILE A 68 4.81 19.62 10.71
N ASP A 69 3.58 19.63 11.20
CA ASP A 69 2.98 20.81 11.80
C ASP A 69 2.42 20.51 13.19
N GLU A 70 2.29 21.56 14.02
CA GLU A 70 1.73 21.46 15.35
C GLU A 70 0.30 22.01 15.37
N THR A 71 -0.64 21.20 15.85
CA THR A 71 -2.01 21.69 16.09
C THR A 71 -2.08 22.43 17.42
N LEU A 72 -3.04 23.35 17.48
CA LEU A 72 -3.47 24.01 18.70
C LEU A 72 -4.84 23.48 19.10
N HIS A 73 -5.18 23.68 20.38
CA HIS A 73 -6.53 23.40 20.87
C HIS A 73 -7.58 24.04 19.94
N LYS A 74 -8.60 23.28 19.53
CA LYS A 74 -9.64 23.75 18.57
C LYS A 74 -10.14 25.18 18.83
N ASP A 75 -10.35 25.54 20.09
CA ASP A 75 -10.88 26.85 20.50
C ASP A 75 -9.86 28.00 20.39
N HIS A 76 -8.57 27.67 20.24
CA HIS A 76 -7.45 28.59 20.10
C HIS A 76 -6.85 28.59 18.70
N VAL A 77 -7.43 27.83 17.76
CA VAL A 77 -6.95 27.82 16.38
C VAL A 77 -7.24 29.20 15.77
N ASN A 78 -6.17 29.90 15.40
CA ASN A 78 -6.31 31.13 14.64
C ASN A 78 -6.87 30.78 13.25
N LYS A 79 -7.98 31.42 12.87
CA LYS A 79 -8.63 31.22 11.56
C LYS A 79 -7.65 31.43 10.40
N GLU A 80 -6.65 32.29 10.59
CA GLU A 80 -5.60 32.56 9.60
C GLU A 80 -4.73 31.32 9.30
N VAL A 81 -4.53 30.41 10.27
CA VAL A 81 -3.75 29.18 10.05
C VAL A 81 -4.49 28.23 9.13
N ILE A 82 -5.79 28.01 9.37
CA ILE A 82 -6.63 27.14 8.54
C ILE A 82 -6.87 27.75 7.16
N GLN A 83 -7.14 29.05 7.09
CA GLN A 83 -7.16 29.78 5.81
C GLN A 83 -5.84 29.65 5.07
N GLY A 84 -4.74 29.62 5.84
CA GLY A 84 -3.41 29.33 5.35
C GLY A 84 -3.36 28.04 4.57
N TYR A 85 -3.97 26.94 5.06
CA TYR A 85 -4.05 25.62 4.40
C TYR A 85 -5.04 25.59 3.22
N GLU A 86 -6.20 26.23 3.36
CA GLU A 86 -7.26 26.28 2.34
C GLU A 86 -6.86 27.13 1.12
N ASN A 87 -6.00 28.14 1.32
CA ASN A 87 -5.58 29.05 0.24
C ASN A 87 -4.78 28.32 -0.83
N GLU A 88 -5.38 28.09 -2.00
CA GLU A 88 -4.74 27.41 -3.14
C GLU A 88 -3.41 28.01 -3.61
N GLU A 89 -3.14 29.28 -3.30
CA GLU A 89 -1.88 29.95 -3.63
C GLU A 89 -0.70 29.42 -2.79
N ASN A 90 -0.97 28.82 -1.62
CA ASN A 90 0.05 28.20 -0.77
C ASN A 90 0.68 26.94 -1.39
N GLY A 91 -0.01 26.31 -2.36
CA GLY A 91 0.33 25.02 -2.96
C GLY A 91 0.33 23.79 -2.04
N ILE A 92 0.03 23.89 -0.75
CA ILE A 92 0.13 22.79 0.23
C ILE A 92 -0.81 21.65 -0.14
N GLY A 93 -2.09 21.94 -0.37
CA GLY A 93 -3.07 20.91 -0.72
C GLY A 93 -2.80 20.24 -2.08
N LYS A 94 -2.02 20.88 -2.96
CA LYS A 94 -1.63 20.32 -4.26
C LYS A 94 -0.48 19.32 -4.18
N VAL A 95 0.31 19.36 -3.10
CA VAL A 95 1.49 18.49 -2.92
C VAL A 95 1.32 17.42 -1.84
N VAL A 96 0.36 17.60 -0.93
CA VAL A 96 0.06 16.61 0.12
C VAL A 96 -0.80 15.49 -0.46
N ASP A 97 -0.35 14.25 -0.26
CA ASP A 97 -1.08 13.04 -0.67
C ASP A 97 -1.39 12.09 0.48
N ALA A 98 -0.80 12.34 1.65
CA ALA A 98 -1.10 11.61 2.87
C ALA A 98 -1.17 12.54 4.06
N ILE A 99 -2.08 12.26 4.98
CA ILE A 99 -2.22 12.93 6.27
C ILE A 99 -2.09 11.89 7.38
N LEU A 100 -1.17 12.16 8.31
CA LEU A 100 -1.01 11.42 9.55
C LEU A 100 -1.38 12.34 10.70
N PHE A 101 -2.59 12.22 11.22
CA PHE A 101 -3.01 12.96 12.41
C PHE A 101 -2.74 12.13 13.66
N ILE A 102 -1.96 12.67 14.60
CA ILE A 102 -1.51 11.93 15.78
C ILE A 102 -2.06 12.62 17.03
N PHE A 103 -2.73 11.84 17.87
CA PHE A 103 -3.37 12.33 19.08
C PHE A 103 -3.09 11.42 20.27
N LYS A 104 -3.42 11.90 21.47
CA LYS A 104 -3.25 11.19 22.72
C LYS A 104 -4.58 10.67 23.23
N LYS A 105 -4.69 9.36 23.44
CA LYS A 105 -5.90 8.73 23.98
C LYS A 105 -6.12 9.09 25.46
N ASP A 106 -5.04 9.39 26.19
CA ASP A 106 -5.08 9.91 27.56
C ASP A 106 -5.40 11.41 27.64
N GLU A 107 -5.38 12.13 26.51
CA GLU A 107 -5.80 13.54 26.40
C GLU A 107 -6.79 13.71 25.22
N PRO A 108 -8.07 13.27 25.35
CA PRO A 108 -9.04 13.23 24.25
C PRO A 108 -9.27 14.55 23.52
N THR A 109 -9.05 15.67 24.21
CA THR A 109 -9.16 17.01 23.57
C THR A 109 -8.15 17.19 22.44
N THR A 110 -7.05 16.43 22.41
CA THR A 110 -6.10 16.46 21.31
C THR A 110 -6.69 15.94 20.01
N PHE A 111 -7.64 15.01 20.07
CA PHE A 111 -8.32 14.46 18.89
C PHE A 111 -9.17 15.52 18.18
N ASP A 112 -9.84 16.39 18.95
CA ASP A 112 -10.72 17.42 18.41
C ASP A 112 -10.03 18.40 17.46
N ASP A 113 -8.70 18.53 17.55
CA ASP A 113 -7.93 19.46 16.72
C ASP A 113 -7.99 19.10 15.23
N ILE A 114 -8.23 17.85 14.84
CA ILE A 114 -8.33 17.48 13.42
C ILE A 114 -9.59 18.02 12.76
N LYS A 115 -10.64 18.29 13.53
CA LYS A 115 -11.96 18.70 13.03
C LYS A 115 -11.89 20.01 12.26
N VAL A 116 -11.00 20.93 12.64
CA VAL A 116 -10.83 22.21 11.94
C VAL A 116 -10.11 22.06 10.60
N PHE A 117 -9.44 20.93 10.35
CA PHE A 117 -8.78 20.63 9.08
C PHE A 117 -9.70 19.91 8.09
N LEU A 118 -10.90 19.47 8.50
CA LEU A 118 -11.84 18.77 7.61
C LEU A 118 -12.09 19.48 6.28
N PRO A 119 -12.32 20.81 6.22
CA PRO A 119 -12.52 21.49 4.93
C PRO A 119 -11.32 21.33 3.99
N PHE A 120 -10.10 21.46 4.52
CA PHE A 120 -8.87 21.25 3.76
C PHE A 120 -8.75 19.79 3.27
N ILE A 121 -9.03 18.82 4.14
CA ILE A 121 -8.93 17.39 3.81
C ILE A 121 -9.95 17.02 2.74
N GLN A 122 -11.20 17.45 2.89
CA GLN A 122 -12.28 17.21 1.92
C GLN A 122 -12.04 17.92 0.58
N GLN A 123 -11.42 19.11 0.59
CA GLN A 123 -11.13 19.86 -0.64
C GLN A 123 -10.05 19.18 -1.48
N TYR A 124 -8.99 18.66 -0.85
CA TYR A 124 -7.81 18.15 -1.57
C TYR A 124 -7.75 16.62 -1.67
N ASP A 125 -8.58 15.93 -0.89
CA ASP A 125 -8.81 14.48 -0.92
C ASP A 125 -7.50 13.66 -0.99
N PRO A 126 -6.65 13.72 0.05
CA PRO A 126 -5.40 12.96 0.09
C PRO A 126 -5.68 11.45 0.04
N ALA A 127 -4.86 10.71 -0.72
CA ALA A 127 -5.02 9.27 -0.91
C ALA A 127 -4.95 8.46 0.40
N ILE A 128 -4.24 8.98 1.40
CA ILE A 128 -4.16 8.38 2.74
C ILE A 128 -4.57 9.42 3.79
N THR A 129 -5.50 9.04 4.66
CA THR A 129 -5.84 9.85 5.84
C THR A 129 -5.93 8.94 7.07
N LEU A 130 -4.91 9.00 7.94
CA LEU A 130 -4.85 8.18 9.16
C LEU A 130 -5.02 9.04 10.41
N ALA A 131 -5.85 8.58 11.35
CA ALA A 131 -5.93 9.07 12.72
C ALA A 131 -5.24 8.08 13.66
N ILE A 132 -4.14 8.50 14.28
CA ILE A 132 -3.23 7.63 15.03
C ILE A 132 -3.34 7.94 16.52
N GLY A 133 -3.93 7.01 17.28
CA GLY A 133 -4.06 7.09 18.73
C GLY A 133 -2.79 6.62 19.43
N THR A 134 -2.22 7.47 20.30
CA THR A 134 -1.06 7.13 21.13
C THR A 134 -1.39 7.15 22.61
N GLY A 135 -0.66 6.38 23.41
CA GLY A 135 -0.79 6.37 24.86
C GLY A 135 -1.93 5.47 25.32
N LYS A 136 -1.93 5.10 26.60
CA LYS A 136 -2.90 4.13 27.09
C LYS A 136 -4.28 4.75 27.18
N ASN A 137 -5.31 3.97 26.84
CA ASN A 137 -6.68 4.33 27.16
C ASN A 137 -6.89 4.12 28.67
N VAL A 138 -6.63 5.16 29.46
CA VAL A 138 -6.74 5.13 30.93
C VAL A 138 -8.20 5.20 31.40
N HIS A 139 -9.13 5.61 30.52
CA HIS A 139 -10.47 6.05 30.91
C HIS A 139 -11.62 5.14 30.47
N ASN A 140 -11.37 3.98 29.83
CA ASN A 140 -12.44 3.21 29.16
C ASN A 140 -13.29 4.12 28.26
N ILE A 141 -12.68 5.14 27.63
CA ILE A 141 -13.34 5.84 26.54
C ILE A 141 -13.45 4.78 25.45
N ASN A 142 -14.67 4.48 25.01
CA ASN A 142 -14.88 3.43 24.03
C ASN A 142 -14.08 3.81 22.78
N ASP A 143 -13.04 3.05 22.44
CA ASP A 143 -12.21 3.31 21.25
C ASP A 143 -13.09 3.35 19.99
N ASP A 144 -14.24 2.65 20.03
CA ASP A 144 -15.36 2.72 19.09
C ASP A 144 -15.75 4.17 18.73
N SER A 145 -15.70 5.12 19.67
CA SER A 145 -16.06 6.52 19.39
C SER A 145 -15.07 7.25 18.48
N TYR A 146 -13.79 6.91 18.52
CA TYR A 146 -12.80 7.44 17.59
C TYR A 146 -12.91 6.76 16.24
N GLU A 147 -13.10 5.44 16.24
CA GLU A 147 -13.26 4.65 15.03
C GLU A 147 -14.51 5.07 14.24
N ASP A 148 -15.67 5.17 14.89
CA ASP A 148 -16.93 5.64 14.30
C ASP A 148 -16.76 7.01 13.65
N TRP A 149 -16.17 7.96 14.37
CA TRP A 149 -15.92 9.30 13.83
C TRP A 149 -14.96 9.25 12.63
N CYS A 150 -13.91 8.44 12.71
CA CYS A 150 -12.95 8.29 11.62
C CYS A 150 -13.63 7.73 10.37
N LEU A 151 -14.40 6.64 10.52
CA LEU A 151 -15.17 6.03 9.45
C LEU A 151 -16.13 7.02 8.78
N GLU A 152 -16.88 7.79 9.58
CA GLU A 152 -17.81 8.81 9.08
C GLU A 152 -17.12 9.92 8.27
N ASN A 153 -15.85 10.21 8.55
CA ASN A 153 -15.09 11.31 7.94
C ASN A 153 -14.02 10.84 6.94
N GLY A 154 -13.98 9.56 6.59
CA GLY A 154 -13.02 9.01 5.62
C GLY A 154 -11.59 8.85 6.16
N PHE A 155 -11.43 8.80 7.48
CA PHE A 155 -10.16 8.47 8.13
C PHE A 155 -10.11 6.98 8.44
N GLU A 156 -8.92 6.41 8.36
CA GLU A 156 -8.64 5.14 9.00
C GLU A 156 -8.07 5.38 10.40
N TYR A 157 -8.66 4.74 11.41
CA TYR A 157 -8.16 4.79 12.78
C TYR A 157 -7.07 3.72 13.00
N VAL A 158 -5.94 4.14 13.55
CA VAL A 158 -4.84 3.25 13.93
C VAL A 158 -4.49 3.47 15.39
N ASP A 159 -4.71 2.44 16.20
CA ASP A 159 -4.27 2.42 17.59
C ASP A 159 -2.86 1.84 17.73
N MET A 160 -1.94 2.64 18.29
CA MET A 160 -0.55 2.25 18.52
C MET A 160 -0.35 1.25 19.67
N ASP A 161 -1.34 1.11 20.55
CA ASP A 161 -1.29 0.23 21.73
C ASP A 161 -2.09 -1.08 21.52
N THR A 162 -2.72 -1.28 20.36
CA THR A 162 -3.46 -2.51 20.02
C THR A 162 -2.53 -3.72 20.06
N LYS A 163 -3.04 -4.82 20.60
CA LYS A 163 -2.34 -6.11 20.60
C LYS A 163 -2.75 -6.90 19.38
N LYS A 164 -1.78 -7.56 18.73
CA LYS A 164 -2.06 -8.49 17.64
C LYS A 164 -2.85 -9.68 18.18
N GLU A 165 -4.11 -9.79 17.80
CA GLU A 165 -4.91 -11.01 18.01
C GLU A 165 -4.64 -12.01 16.87
N ASN A 166 -4.60 -11.50 15.64
CA ASN A 166 -4.26 -12.25 14.44
C ASN A 166 -2.82 -11.95 14.01
N ILE A 167 -2.06 -13.01 13.67
CA ILE A 167 -0.65 -12.88 13.28
C ILE A 167 -0.49 -12.17 11.93
N ASP A 168 -1.45 -12.35 11.03
CA ASP A 168 -1.40 -11.87 9.66
C ASP A 168 -1.84 -10.41 9.51
N GLU A 169 -2.48 -9.83 10.53
CA GLU A 169 -2.95 -8.45 10.50
C GLU A 169 -1.83 -7.46 10.85
N ARG A 170 -1.71 -6.41 10.02
CA ARG A 170 -0.85 -5.27 10.30
C ARG A 170 -1.60 -4.30 11.20
N ILE A 171 -1.02 -3.99 12.35
CA ILE A 171 -1.56 -3.03 13.33
C ILE A 171 -0.49 -2.01 13.75
N GLY A 172 -0.91 -0.92 14.37
CA GLY A 172 -0.01 0.11 14.90
C GLY A 172 0.98 0.61 13.84
N ILE A 173 2.28 0.59 14.17
CA ILE A 173 3.33 1.08 13.28
C ILE A 173 3.40 0.33 11.94
N GLU A 174 3.12 -0.98 11.94
CA GLU A 174 3.18 -1.79 10.73
C GLU A 174 2.04 -1.42 9.77
N ARG A 175 0.85 -1.09 10.31
CA ARG A 175 -0.29 -0.64 9.50
C ARG A 175 -0.02 0.70 8.85
N ILE A 176 0.53 1.65 9.60
CA ILE A 176 0.94 2.97 9.08
C ILE A 176 1.95 2.78 7.94
N LEU A 177 2.95 1.93 8.15
CA LEU A 177 3.96 1.65 7.14
C LEU A 177 3.35 1.03 5.88
N GLU A 178 2.47 0.04 6.04
CA GLU A 178 1.78 -0.63 4.93
C GLU A 178 0.95 0.35 4.11
N ALA A 179 0.14 1.21 4.76
CA ALA A 179 -0.64 2.22 4.07
C ALA A 179 0.26 3.12 3.22
N LEU A 180 1.31 3.69 3.81
CA LEU A 180 2.25 4.57 3.11
C LEU A 180 3.01 3.87 1.97
N GLN A 181 3.41 2.61 2.15
CA GLN A 181 4.11 1.83 1.12
C GLN A 181 3.18 1.32 0.01
N SER A 182 1.88 1.25 0.26
CA SER A 182 0.89 0.80 -0.73
C SER A 182 0.36 1.94 -1.61
N ASN A 183 0.69 3.21 -1.28
CA ASN A 183 0.27 4.35 -2.08
C ASN A 183 1.04 4.48 -3.41
N MET A 184 0.36 5.04 -4.40
CA MET A 184 0.90 5.35 -5.73
C MET A 184 1.38 6.80 -5.79
N TRP A 185 2.51 7.07 -5.11
CA TRP A 185 3.14 8.38 -5.04
C TRP A 185 3.48 8.98 -6.41
N GLU A 186 3.19 10.27 -6.60
CA GLU A 186 3.63 10.97 -7.81
C GLU A 186 5.17 11.01 -7.87
N GLY A 187 5.73 10.63 -9.02
CA GLY A 187 7.17 10.55 -9.21
C GLY A 187 7.81 9.25 -8.75
N LEU A 188 7.03 8.22 -8.39
CA LEU A 188 7.56 6.87 -8.16
C LEU A 188 8.22 6.30 -9.42
N THR A 189 9.25 5.47 -9.22
CA THR A 189 9.95 4.73 -10.27
C THR A 189 9.80 3.24 -10.01
N ARG A 190 9.31 2.49 -11.00
CA ARG A 190 9.17 1.03 -10.88
C ARG A 190 10.54 0.37 -10.79
N VAL A 191 10.66 -0.61 -9.91
CA VAL A 191 11.85 -1.47 -9.85
C VAL A 191 11.77 -2.41 -11.05
N SER A 192 12.57 -2.17 -12.08
CA SER A 192 12.74 -3.13 -13.17
C SER A 192 13.50 -4.34 -12.63
N GLN A 193 12.87 -5.51 -12.62
CA GLN A 193 13.56 -6.78 -12.43
C GLN A 193 14.36 -7.12 -13.69
N THR A 194 15.41 -6.35 -13.98
CA THR A 194 16.38 -6.74 -15.00
C THR A 194 17.20 -7.89 -14.43
N ALA A 195 17.07 -9.07 -15.05
CA ALA A 195 17.92 -10.22 -14.79
C ALA A 195 19.41 -9.82 -14.87
N SER A 196 20.05 -9.66 -13.73
CA SER A 196 21.47 -9.40 -13.60
C SER A 196 22.26 -10.70 -13.81
N LYS A 197 22.41 -11.10 -15.07
CA LYS A 197 23.60 -11.83 -15.55
C LYS A 197 24.52 -10.82 -16.23
N SER A 198 25.43 -10.22 -15.47
CA SER A 198 26.69 -9.71 -16.00
C SER A 198 27.74 -9.65 -14.90
N SER A 199 28.85 -10.29 -15.22
CA SER A 199 30.09 -10.54 -14.50
C SER A 199 30.84 -9.31 -13.96
N ASN A 200 31.34 -9.46 -12.73
CA ASN A 200 32.59 -8.99 -12.10
C ASN A 200 33.06 -7.54 -12.33
N ILE A 201 33.26 -6.76 -11.26
CA ILE A 201 34.58 -6.54 -10.59
C ILE A 201 34.42 -5.49 -9.46
N ASP A 202 34.80 -5.95 -8.26
CA ASP A 202 35.45 -5.35 -7.07
C ASP A 202 34.80 -4.30 -6.15
N ASP A 203 34.79 -4.72 -4.86
CA ASP A 203 34.86 -4.04 -3.55
C ASP A 203 33.72 -3.07 -3.17
N ASP A 204 33.01 -3.18 -2.03
CA ASP A 204 33.51 -3.45 -0.68
C ASP A 204 32.39 -3.99 0.24
N ASP A 205 32.82 -4.60 1.34
CA ASP A 205 32.16 -5.56 2.21
C ASP A 205 31.16 -4.94 3.24
N CYS A 206 30.05 -5.64 3.49
CA CYS A 206 29.39 -5.84 4.81
C CYS A 206 27.90 -6.20 4.65
N HIS A 207 27.56 -7.49 4.59
CA HIS A 207 26.68 -8.17 5.57
C HIS A 207 26.40 -9.63 5.15
N ASN A 208 27.41 -10.49 5.32
CA ASN A 208 27.23 -11.94 5.30
C ASN A 208 26.74 -12.42 6.67
N GLY A 209 25.46 -12.79 6.77
CA GLY A 209 24.92 -13.43 7.97
C GLY A 209 23.72 -14.36 7.76
N LEU A 210 23.13 -14.40 6.56
CA LEU A 210 21.89 -15.18 6.33
C LEU A 210 21.93 -16.09 5.08
N ILE A 211 23.02 -16.08 4.31
CA ILE A 211 23.10 -16.81 3.03
C ILE A 211 23.71 -18.21 3.19
N GLU A 212 24.43 -18.50 4.28
CA GLU A 212 25.05 -19.83 4.50
C GLU A 212 24.07 -20.93 4.94
N ALA A 213 22.84 -20.58 5.35
CA ALA A 213 21.82 -21.56 5.75
C ALA A 213 21.01 -22.12 4.55
N LEU A 214 21.04 -21.46 3.39
CA LEU A 214 20.26 -21.85 2.20
C LEU A 214 21.09 -22.57 1.13
N SER A 215 22.42 -22.56 1.25
CA SER A 215 23.36 -23.15 0.28
C SER A 215 23.55 -24.67 0.43
N GLN A 216 23.01 -25.31 1.48
CA GLN A 216 23.07 -26.78 1.65
C GLN A 216 21.87 -27.53 1.06
N ALA A 217 20.87 -26.84 0.50
CA ALA A 217 19.64 -27.46 0.01
C ALA A 217 19.29 -27.05 -1.43
N LYS A 218 20.23 -27.16 -2.38
CA LYS A 218 19.92 -27.18 -3.82
C LYS A 218 21.10 -27.69 -4.64
N LEU A 219 21.28 -29.00 -4.64
CA LEU A 219 21.93 -29.70 -5.74
C LEU A 219 20.87 -30.48 -6.51
N LYS A 220 20.81 -30.17 -7.80
CA LYS A 220 20.19 -30.88 -8.95
C LYS A 220 19.03 -30.14 -9.63
N VAL A 221 19.16 -30.18 -10.96
CA VAL A 221 18.20 -29.91 -12.05
C VAL A 221 18.31 -28.52 -12.69
N ASP A 222 19.30 -28.46 -13.59
CA ASP A 222 19.24 -28.20 -15.03
C ASP A 222 18.49 -26.97 -15.58
N GLU A 223 19.27 -26.24 -16.38
CA GLU A 223 18.95 -25.11 -17.24
C GLU A 223 18.05 -25.52 -18.41
N GLU A 224 17.03 -24.72 -18.73
CA GLU A 224 16.61 -24.38 -20.10
C GLU A 224 15.62 -23.18 -20.05
N GLN A 225 15.55 -22.46 -21.18
CA GLN A 225 15.05 -21.10 -21.45
C GLN A 225 13.52 -20.96 -21.23
N GLU A 226 12.84 -19.80 -21.15
CA GLU A 226 12.93 -18.52 -21.87
C GLU A 226 12.00 -17.49 -21.18
N SER A 227 12.19 -16.20 -21.49
CA SER A 227 11.64 -15.02 -20.83
C SER A 227 10.26 -14.56 -21.34
N LEU A 228 9.24 -14.44 -20.49
CA LEU A 228 8.07 -13.57 -20.70
C LEU A 228 7.49 -13.09 -19.35
N SER A 229 7.56 -11.79 -19.07
CA SER A 229 6.91 -11.15 -17.90
C SER A 229 5.46 -10.80 -18.25
N PRO A 230 4.44 -11.26 -17.48
CA PRO A 230 3.05 -10.89 -17.74
C PRO A 230 2.81 -9.45 -17.27
N GLN A 231 2.41 -8.58 -18.22
CA GLN A 231 1.89 -7.25 -17.96
C GLN A 231 0.49 -7.39 -17.36
N LEU A 232 0.26 -6.88 -16.15
CA LEU A 232 -1.08 -6.77 -15.57
C LEU A 232 -1.74 -5.50 -16.13
N HIS A 233 -2.74 -5.68 -16.98
CA HIS A 233 -3.57 -4.62 -17.53
C HIS A 233 -4.68 -4.23 -16.55
N ASP A 234 -5.04 -2.96 -16.59
CA ASP A 234 -6.02 -2.26 -15.74
C ASP A 234 -7.44 -2.84 -15.87
N HIS A 235 -8.06 -3.16 -14.73
CA HIS A 235 -9.27 -3.99 -14.64
C HIS A 235 -10.59 -3.22 -14.86
N ASN A 236 -10.56 -2.08 -15.56
CA ASN A 236 -11.73 -1.25 -15.86
C ASN A 236 -12.06 -1.10 -17.34
N SER A 237 -11.58 -2.01 -18.20
CA SER A 237 -11.98 -2.07 -19.61
C SER A 237 -13.04 -3.14 -19.82
N ALA A 238 -14.07 -2.82 -20.60
CA ALA A 238 -15.14 -3.75 -20.98
C ALA A 238 -14.57 -5.07 -21.54
N PRO A 239 -15.25 -6.22 -21.32
CA PRO A 239 -14.72 -7.49 -21.77
C PRO A 239 -14.77 -7.54 -23.30
N PHE A 240 -13.62 -7.84 -23.90
CA PHE A 240 -13.30 -7.94 -25.33
C PHE A 240 -12.92 -6.62 -25.99
N ASP A 241 -11.64 -6.26 -25.87
CA ASP A 241 -10.95 -5.37 -26.80
C ASP A 241 -9.93 -6.20 -27.63
N ASP A 242 -9.62 -5.75 -28.85
CA ASP A 242 -8.75 -6.44 -29.82
C ASP A 242 -7.29 -6.64 -29.32
N ASN A 243 -6.96 -6.17 -28.12
CA ASN A 243 -5.64 -6.26 -27.48
C ASN A 243 -5.37 -7.59 -26.74
N ASP A 244 -6.37 -8.44 -26.48
CA ASP A 244 -6.16 -9.74 -25.80
C ASP A 244 -5.40 -10.76 -26.65
N ALA A 245 -5.35 -10.54 -27.97
CA ALA A 245 -4.56 -11.35 -28.91
C ALA A 245 -3.06 -11.26 -28.66
N GLU A 246 -2.55 -10.15 -28.10
CA GLU A 246 -1.13 -9.97 -27.80
C GLU A 246 -0.69 -10.67 -26.50
N PHE A 247 -1.57 -10.80 -25.50
CA PHE A 247 -1.23 -11.40 -24.21
C PHE A 247 -1.25 -12.94 -24.25
N PHE A 248 -2.27 -13.52 -24.90
CA PHE A 248 -2.40 -14.96 -25.02
C PHE A 248 -1.78 -15.52 -26.32
N GLY A 249 -1.61 -14.71 -27.37
CA GLY A 249 -1.05 -15.18 -28.65
C GLY A 249 -1.75 -16.43 -29.16
N ASP A 250 -0.96 -17.47 -29.52
CA ASP A 250 -1.45 -18.79 -29.95
C ASP A 250 -2.10 -19.62 -28.82
N ALA A 251 -2.20 -19.10 -27.59
CA ALA A 251 -2.80 -19.76 -26.43
C ALA A 251 -4.27 -19.39 -26.20
N LEU A 252 -4.90 -18.61 -27.11
CA LEU A 252 -6.33 -18.35 -27.08
C LEU A 252 -7.11 -19.65 -27.34
N PRO A 253 -7.90 -20.14 -26.37
CA PRO A 253 -8.73 -21.32 -26.55
C PRO A 253 -9.84 -21.03 -27.56
N SER A 254 -10.18 -22.02 -28.36
CA SER A 254 -11.36 -21.97 -29.23
C SER A 254 -12.64 -21.89 -28.40
N GLN A 255 -13.71 -21.35 -28.99
CA GLN A 255 -15.02 -21.25 -28.34
C GLN A 255 -15.50 -22.59 -27.75
N ARG A 256 -15.22 -23.71 -28.42
CA ARG A 256 -15.55 -25.06 -27.93
C ARG A 256 -14.76 -25.47 -26.70
N GLU A 257 -13.49 -25.05 -26.61
CA GLU A 257 -12.64 -25.31 -25.44
C GLU A 257 -13.10 -24.47 -24.25
N ILE A 258 -13.51 -23.22 -24.49
CA ILE A 258 -14.07 -22.36 -23.44
C ILE A 258 -15.39 -22.94 -22.92
N GLU A 259 -16.30 -23.37 -23.80
CA GLU A 259 -17.56 -24.02 -23.41
C GLU A 259 -17.33 -25.35 -22.66
N SER A 260 -16.35 -26.14 -23.08
CA SER A 260 -15.98 -27.37 -22.36
C SER A 260 -15.45 -27.05 -20.96
N MET A 261 -14.61 -26.02 -20.82
CA MET A 261 -14.05 -25.59 -19.54
C MET A 261 -15.11 -24.96 -18.63
N TYR A 262 -16.03 -24.19 -19.20
CA TYR A 262 -17.17 -23.61 -18.51
C TYR A 262 -18.05 -24.69 -17.90
N ASN A 263 -18.46 -25.67 -18.70
CA ASN A 263 -19.24 -26.80 -18.19
C ASN A 263 -18.47 -27.59 -17.13
N GLN A 264 -17.16 -27.78 -17.30
CA GLN A 264 -16.36 -28.51 -16.33
C GLN A 264 -16.27 -27.80 -14.96
N ILE A 265 -16.25 -26.47 -14.93
CA ILE A 265 -16.13 -25.68 -13.71
C ILE A 265 -17.52 -25.42 -13.11
N PHE A 266 -18.45 -24.92 -13.92
CA PHE A 266 -19.71 -24.31 -13.48
C PHE A 266 -20.97 -25.16 -13.72
N CYS A 267 -20.90 -26.41 -14.20
CA CYS A 267 -22.11 -27.19 -14.53
C CYS A 267 -23.14 -27.32 -13.40
N ASP A 268 -22.69 -27.27 -12.15
CA ASP A 268 -23.51 -27.47 -10.95
C ASP A 268 -23.48 -26.22 -10.05
N PHE A 269 -23.23 -25.04 -10.63
CA PHE A 269 -23.09 -23.80 -9.87
C PHE A 269 -24.38 -23.40 -9.14
N ASP A 270 -25.54 -23.70 -9.72
CA ASP A 270 -26.86 -23.36 -9.16
C ASP A 270 -27.33 -24.33 -8.06
N ASP A 271 -26.55 -25.37 -7.73
CA ASP A 271 -26.85 -26.27 -6.60
C ASP A 271 -26.58 -25.60 -5.23
N GLU A 272 -27.16 -26.12 -4.14
CA GLU A 272 -26.95 -25.58 -2.78
C GLU A 272 -25.47 -25.46 -2.36
N ASP A 273 -24.60 -26.36 -2.86
CA ASP A 273 -23.15 -26.35 -2.60
C ASP A 273 -22.32 -25.97 -3.85
N GLY A 274 -22.92 -25.27 -4.82
CA GLY A 274 -22.31 -25.04 -6.14
C GLY A 274 -20.96 -24.29 -6.09
N LEU A 275 -20.84 -23.29 -5.21
CA LEU A 275 -19.61 -22.52 -5.03
C LEU A 275 -18.47 -23.36 -4.43
N ASP A 276 -18.76 -24.20 -3.44
CA ASP A 276 -17.77 -25.11 -2.85
C ASP A 276 -17.29 -26.15 -3.87
N LYS A 277 -18.20 -26.66 -4.71
CA LYS A 277 -17.86 -27.55 -5.83
C LYS A 277 -16.94 -26.86 -6.85
N VAL A 278 -17.18 -25.59 -7.17
CA VAL A 278 -16.31 -24.78 -8.05
C VAL A 278 -14.92 -24.63 -7.45
N ILE A 279 -14.82 -24.29 -6.16
CA ILE A 279 -13.52 -24.12 -5.47
C ILE A 279 -12.72 -25.43 -5.49
N VAL A 280 -13.37 -26.56 -5.23
CA VAL A 280 -12.73 -27.89 -5.31
C VAL A 280 -12.22 -28.17 -6.73
N ARG A 281 -13.01 -27.85 -7.76
CA ARG A 281 -12.60 -28.02 -9.17
C ARG A 281 -11.41 -27.12 -9.54
N LEU A 282 -11.40 -25.87 -9.10
CA LEU A 282 -10.29 -24.94 -9.31
C LEU A 282 -9.01 -25.40 -8.63
N ASN A 283 -9.11 -25.90 -7.39
CA ASN A 283 -7.96 -26.47 -6.69
C ASN A 283 -7.41 -27.69 -7.44
N ASN A 284 -8.28 -28.56 -7.96
CA ASN A 284 -7.86 -29.69 -8.79
C ASN A 284 -7.19 -29.25 -10.10
N LEU A 285 -7.70 -28.20 -10.76
CA LEU A 285 -7.07 -27.63 -11.96
C LEU A 285 -5.71 -27.00 -11.65
N ARG A 286 -5.58 -26.33 -10.50
CA ARG A 286 -4.32 -25.77 -10.00
C ARG A 286 -3.29 -26.85 -9.67
N GLU A 287 -3.71 -27.97 -9.06
CA GLU A 287 -2.79 -29.08 -8.82
C GLU A 287 -2.33 -29.73 -10.13
N LYS A 288 -3.24 -29.90 -11.10
CA LYS A 288 -2.88 -30.40 -12.45
C LYS A 288 -1.93 -29.46 -13.18
N SER A 289 -2.09 -28.15 -13.04
CA SER A 289 -1.23 -27.17 -13.72
C SER A 289 0.23 -27.27 -13.28
N LYS A 290 0.51 -27.67 -12.03
CA LYS A 290 1.88 -27.87 -11.52
C LYS A 290 2.68 -28.93 -12.29
N SER A 291 2.01 -29.90 -12.92
CA SER A 291 2.66 -30.94 -13.73
C SER A 291 2.78 -30.60 -15.22
N LEU A 292 2.16 -29.51 -15.68
CA LEU A 292 2.16 -29.11 -17.09
C LEU A 292 3.38 -28.23 -17.43
N SER A 293 3.73 -28.18 -18.72
CA SER A 293 4.70 -27.22 -19.26
C SER A 293 4.18 -25.77 -19.18
N ASP A 294 5.06 -24.78 -19.31
CA ASP A 294 4.66 -23.37 -19.22
C ASP A 294 3.63 -22.97 -20.29
N GLU A 295 3.81 -23.47 -21.52
CA GLU A 295 2.87 -23.25 -22.62
C GLU A 295 1.46 -23.81 -22.31
N GLU A 296 1.40 -25.05 -21.79
CA GLU A 296 0.15 -25.70 -21.41
C GLU A 296 -0.50 -25.05 -20.18
N ARG A 297 0.30 -24.56 -19.22
CA ARG A 297 -0.19 -23.78 -18.08
C ARG A 297 -0.85 -22.49 -18.53
N ARG A 298 -0.23 -21.79 -19.48
CA ARG A 298 -0.78 -20.55 -20.04
C ARG A 298 -2.10 -20.80 -20.78
N LYS A 299 -2.20 -21.87 -21.58
CA LYS A 299 -3.46 -22.30 -22.24
C LYS A 299 -4.55 -22.66 -21.24
N LEU A 300 -4.21 -23.37 -20.17
CA LEU A 300 -5.16 -23.71 -19.11
C LEU A 300 -5.65 -22.47 -18.36
N ALA A 301 -4.74 -21.54 -18.03
CA ALA A 301 -5.09 -20.28 -17.38
C ALA A 301 -5.99 -19.41 -18.26
N ALA A 302 -5.69 -19.32 -19.55
CA ALA A 302 -6.53 -18.63 -20.55
C ALA A 302 -7.95 -19.23 -20.59
N SER A 303 -8.04 -20.56 -20.67
CA SER A 303 -9.32 -21.29 -20.71
C SER A 303 -10.17 -21.07 -19.45
N VAL A 304 -9.54 -21.05 -18.28
CA VAL A 304 -10.22 -20.74 -17.01
C VAL A 304 -10.67 -19.28 -16.99
N ALA A 305 -9.82 -18.33 -17.35
CA ALA A 305 -10.19 -16.92 -17.37
C ALA A 305 -11.35 -16.64 -18.33
N CYS A 306 -11.32 -17.21 -19.53
CA CYS A 306 -12.39 -17.10 -20.52
C CYS A 306 -13.71 -17.72 -20.04
N SER A 307 -13.68 -18.82 -19.28
CA SER A 307 -14.90 -19.44 -18.77
C SER A 307 -15.57 -18.60 -17.66
N PHE A 308 -14.79 -17.93 -16.80
CA PHE A 308 -15.32 -16.92 -15.87
C PHE A 308 -15.93 -15.73 -16.60
N GLY A 309 -15.27 -15.27 -17.68
CA GLY A 309 -15.82 -14.22 -18.53
C GLY A 309 -17.14 -14.61 -19.19
N MET A 310 -17.33 -15.89 -19.53
CA MET A 310 -18.63 -16.40 -19.99
C MET A 310 -19.67 -16.41 -18.86
N HIS A 311 -19.31 -16.88 -17.65
CA HIS A 311 -20.23 -16.92 -16.51
C HIS A 311 -20.75 -15.54 -16.11
N MET A 312 -19.88 -14.53 -16.10
CA MET A 312 -20.22 -13.16 -15.68
C MET A 312 -21.01 -12.36 -16.73
N ARG A 313 -21.21 -12.93 -17.93
CA ARG A 313 -21.97 -12.31 -19.03
C ARG A 313 -23.42 -12.78 -19.09
N ASP A 314 -23.74 -13.91 -18.46
CA ASP A 314 -25.10 -14.42 -18.27
C ASP A 314 -25.70 -13.89 -16.96
#